data_AF-A0A520U4R2-F1
#
_entry.id   AF-A0A520U4R2-F1
#
_cell.length_a   1.000
_cell.length_b   1.000
_cell.length_c   1.000
_cell.angle_alpha   90.00
_cell.angle_beta   90.00
_cell.angle_gamma   90.00
#
_symmetry.space_group_name_H-M   'P 1'
#
loop_
_entity.id
_entity.type
_entity.pdbx_description
1 polymer ?
#
loop_
_entity_poly.entity_id
_entity_poly.type
_entity_poly.pdbx_seq_one_letter_code
_entity_poly.pdbx_strand_id
1 'polypeptide(L)'
;MKLLRLSIVIFVFLNILSCASNQSPRDISNYSVPVDNFSKTVELLVANEAFLEDEILKINAQNPSVQRILISADDLLTQEKFLQANSELERAYRITKQDGALYLRLAHLRYKQGLFQESESFASKGLLLSNISSWERLLLNVYLKN
;
A
#
# COMPACT_ATOMS: atom_id res chain seq x y z
N MET A 1 52.32 1.85 -29.10
CA MET A 1 50.89 1.50 -29.26
C MET A 1 50.48 0.17 -28.63
N LYS A 2 51.27 -0.92 -28.73
CA LYS A 2 50.92 -2.22 -28.13
C LYS A 2 50.81 -2.20 -26.59
N LEU A 3 51.73 -1.50 -25.92
CA LEU A 3 51.73 -1.34 -24.46
C LEU A 3 50.52 -0.53 -23.94
N LEU A 4 50.12 0.53 -24.66
CA LEU A 4 48.94 1.33 -24.31
C LEU A 4 47.63 0.51 -24.43
N ARG A 5 47.52 -0.32 -25.47
CA ARG A 5 46.38 -1.23 -25.63
C ARG A 5 46.33 -2.29 -24.53
N LEU A 6 47.48 -2.80 -24.10
CA LEU A 6 47.56 -3.76 -22.98
C LEU A 6 47.09 -3.14 -21.66
N SER A 7 47.51 -1.90 -21.38
CA SER A 7 47.08 -1.17 -20.18
C SER A 7 45.56 -0.95 -20.14
N ILE A 8 44.94 -0.62 -21.28
CA ILE A 8 43.48 -0.43 -21.37
C ILE A 8 42.74 -1.74 -21.10
N VAL A 9 43.21 -2.86 -21.65
CA VAL A 9 42.59 -4.17 -21.43
C VAL A 9 42.66 -4.60 -19.97
N ILE A 10 43.79 -4.37 -19.30
CA ILE A 10 43.96 -4.67 -17.87
C ILE A 10 43.03 -3.81 -17.02
N PHE A 11 42.88 -2.52 -17.36
CA PHE A 11 42.00 -1.61 -16.64
C PHE A 11 40.52 -2.03 -16.76
N VAL A 12 40.09 -2.46 -17.95
CA VAL A 12 38.74 -2.99 -18.15
C VAL A 12 38.52 -4.29 -17.36
N PHE A 13 39.51 -5.19 -17.35
CA PHE A 13 39.42 -6.45 -16.58
C PHE A 13 39.32 -6.22 -15.06
N LEU A 14 40.04 -5.23 -14.52
CA LEU A 14 39.96 -4.92 -13.08
C LEU A 14 38.60 -4.37 -12.65
N ASN A 15 37.89 -3.65 -13.54
CA ASN A 15 36.57 -3.08 -13.22
C ASN A 15 35.45 -4.14 -13.21
N ILE A 16 35.54 -5.19 -14.04
CA ILE A 16 34.53 -6.27 -14.06
C ILE A 16 34.64 -7.23 -12.87
N LEU A 17 35.83 -7.42 -12.29
CA LEU A 17 36.02 -8.29 -11.12
C LEU A 17 35.43 -7.69 -9.82
N SER A 18 35.38 -6.36 -9.70
CA SER A 18 34.79 -5.70 -8.51
C SER A 18 33.27 -5.87 -8.40
N CYS A 19 32.54 -6.17 -9.49
CA CYS A 19 31.09 -6.35 -9.45
C CYS A 19 30.65 -7.72 -8.93
N ALA A 20 31.53 -8.75 -8.96
CA ALA A 20 31.17 -10.12 -8.56
C ALA A 20 31.51 -10.45 -7.10
N SER A 21 32.25 -9.58 -6.40
CA SER A 21 32.88 -9.91 -5.11
C SER A 21 31.97 -9.83 -3.87
N ASN A 22 30.71 -9.39 -3.98
CA ASN A 22 29.92 -9.04 -2.78
C ASN A 22 28.48 -9.61 -2.75
N GLN A 23 28.24 -10.71 -3.45
CA GLN A 23 26.98 -11.44 -3.32
C GLN A 23 27.13 -12.55 -2.26
N SER A 24 27.03 -12.18 -0.98
CA SER A 24 26.71 -13.17 0.04
C SER A 24 25.34 -13.76 -0.30
N PRO A 25 25.21 -15.08 -0.53
CA PRO A 25 23.91 -15.69 -0.76
C PRO A 25 23.03 -15.39 0.46
N ARG A 26 21.94 -14.65 0.25
CA ARG A 26 21.00 -14.34 1.32
C ARG A 26 20.44 -15.66 1.82
N ASP A 27 20.68 -15.95 3.09
CA ASP A 27 20.15 -17.15 3.72
C ASP A 27 18.63 -17.05 3.80
N ILE A 28 17.95 -17.88 3.00
CA ILE A 28 16.50 -17.86 2.83
C ILE A 28 15.81 -18.32 4.13
N SER A 29 16.49 -19.10 4.99
CA SER A 29 15.91 -19.52 6.27
C SER A 29 15.69 -18.36 7.25
N ASN A 30 16.39 -17.24 7.09
CA ASN A 30 16.18 -16.05 7.91
C ASN A 30 14.95 -15.22 7.51
N TYR A 31 14.33 -15.55 6.36
CA TYR A 31 13.11 -14.92 5.86
C TYR A 31 11.92 -15.88 5.88
N SER A 32 11.95 -16.92 6.72
CA SER A 32 10.74 -17.71 6.97
C SER A 32 9.75 -16.85 7.76
N VAL A 33 8.97 -16.01 7.08
CA VAL A 33 7.74 -15.48 7.65
C VAL A 33 6.84 -16.72 7.87
N PRO A 34 6.54 -17.10 9.12
CA PRO A 34 5.69 -18.25 9.36
C PRO A 34 4.35 -18.01 8.66
N VAL A 35 3.93 -18.93 7.79
CA VAL A 35 2.67 -18.83 7.04
C VAL A 35 1.48 -18.60 7.99
N ASP A 36 1.56 -19.18 9.19
CA ASP A 36 0.60 -19.00 10.28
C ASP A 36 0.42 -17.53 10.68
N ASN A 37 1.46 -16.71 10.62
CA ASN A 37 1.37 -15.29 10.96
C ASN A 37 0.58 -14.52 9.92
N PHE A 38 0.76 -14.84 8.63
CA PHE A 38 -0.03 -14.22 7.56
C PHE A 38 -1.51 -14.59 7.63
N SER A 39 -1.82 -15.88 7.81
CA SER A 39 -3.22 -16.33 7.95
C SER A 39 -3.92 -15.66 9.14
N LYS A 40 -3.24 -15.56 10.29
CA LYS A 40 -3.76 -14.82 11.46
C LYS A 40 -4.00 -13.35 11.16
N THR A 41 -3.11 -12.68 10.42
CA THR A 41 -3.33 -11.28 10.01
C THR A 41 -4.60 -11.16 9.16
N VAL A 42 -4.83 -12.06 8.21
CA VAL A 42 -6.05 -12.03 7.37
C VAL A 42 -7.31 -12.25 8.21
N GLU A 43 -7.28 -13.18 9.17
CA GLU A 43 -8.38 -13.38 10.10
C GLU A 43 -8.66 -12.13 10.93
N LEU A 44 -7.62 -11.46 11.43
CA LEU A 44 -7.74 -10.22 12.19
C LEU A 44 -8.33 -9.07 11.37
N LEU A 45 -8.00 -8.95 10.08
CA LEU A 45 -8.58 -7.93 9.20
C LEU A 45 -10.11 -8.05 9.10
N VAL A 46 -10.64 -9.27 9.18
CA VAL A 46 -12.09 -9.52 9.09
C VAL A 46 -12.76 -9.43 10.46
N ALA A 47 -12.08 -9.90 11.51
CA ALA A 47 -12.66 -10.04 12.84
C ALA A 47 -12.50 -8.80 13.74
N ASN A 48 -11.58 -7.89 13.41
CA ASN A 48 -11.23 -6.74 14.26
C ASN A 48 -11.20 -5.44 13.45
N GLU A 49 -12.25 -4.65 13.61
CA GLU A 49 -12.41 -3.37 12.91
C GLU A 49 -11.31 -2.35 13.24
N ALA A 50 -10.84 -2.31 14.50
CA ALA A 50 -9.77 -1.38 14.88
C ALA A 50 -8.44 -1.76 14.23
N PHE A 51 -8.17 -3.06 14.09
CA PHE A 51 -6.99 -3.55 13.36
C PHE A 51 -7.11 -3.25 11.86
N LEU A 52 -8.29 -3.45 11.26
CA LEU A 52 -8.54 -3.09 9.86
C LEU A 52 -8.33 -1.58 9.63
N GLU A 53 -8.86 -0.73 10.52
CA GLU A 53 -8.68 0.71 10.44
C GLU A 53 -7.19 1.07 10.47
N ASP A 54 -6.43 0.58 11.46
CA ASP A 54 -4.98 0.83 11.58
C ASP A 54 -4.20 0.44 10.30
N GLU A 55 -4.50 -0.73 9.72
CA GLU A 55 -3.88 -1.17 8.47
C GLU A 55 -4.25 -0.30 7.27
N ILE A 56 -5.47 0.23 7.23
CA ILE A 56 -5.90 1.17 6.19
C ILE A 56 -5.17 2.51 6.33
N LEU A 57 -5.05 3.04 7.55
CA LEU A 57 -4.43 4.35 7.78
C LEU A 57 -2.94 4.37 7.40
N LYS A 58 -2.27 3.21 7.42
CA LYS A 58 -0.87 3.06 6.97
C LYS A 58 -0.69 3.19 5.46
N ILE A 59 -1.74 3.05 4.66
CA ILE A 59 -1.64 3.15 3.20
C ILE A 59 -1.50 4.60 2.79
N ASN A 60 -0.42 4.94 2.11
CA ASN A 60 -0.20 6.29 1.58
C ASN A 60 -0.77 6.44 0.17
N ALA A 61 -1.35 7.60 -0.11
CA ALA A 61 -1.69 8.04 -1.45
C ALA A 61 -0.42 8.26 -2.29
N GLN A 62 -0.54 8.04 -3.59
CA GLN A 62 0.56 8.25 -4.54
C GLN A 62 0.81 9.76 -4.78
N ASN A 63 -0.25 10.57 -4.69
CA ASN A 63 -0.17 12.01 -4.87
C ASN A 63 0.03 12.72 -3.51
N PRO A 64 1.12 13.49 -3.30
CA PRO A 64 1.39 14.17 -2.02
C PRO A 64 0.29 15.14 -1.58
N SER A 65 -0.35 15.83 -2.53
CA SER A 65 -1.48 16.72 -2.22
C SER A 65 -2.68 15.95 -1.72
N VAL A 66 -2.95 14.77 -2.29
CA VAL A 66 -4.00 13.85 -1.82
C VAL A 66 -3.64 13.27 -0.47
N GLN A 67 -2.38 12.86 -0.26
CA GLN A 67 -1.90 12.33 1.02
C GLN A 67 -2.17 13.30 2.17
N ARG A 68 -1.92 14.60 1.99
CA ARG A 68 -2.22 15.60 3.01
C ARG A 68 -3.71 15.65 3.38
N ILE A 69 -4.60 15.48 2.39
CA ILE A 69 -6.05 15.41 2.62
C ILE A 69 -6.42 14.13 3.36
N LEU A 70 -5.82 13.00 2.98
CA LEU A 70 -6.06 11.73 3.67
C LEU A 70 -5.65 11.78 5.14
N ILE A 71 -4.49 12.36 5.47
CA ILE A 71 -4.08 12.54 6.87
C ILE A 71 -5.15 13.31 7.68
N SER A 72 -5.70 14.39 7.12
CA SER A 72 -6.79 15.13 7.77
C SER A 72 -8.07 14.30 7.89
N ALA A 73 -8.41 13.49 6.89
CA ALA A 73 -9.55 12.59 6.94
C ALA A 73 -9.37 11.47 7.98
N ASP A 74 -8.16 10.93 8.10
CA ASP A 74 -7.77 9.88 9.03
C ASP A 74 -7.89 10.36 10.48
N ASP A 75 -7.43 11.58 10.77
CA ASP A 75 -7.62 12.24 12.08
C ASP A 75 -9.11 12.40 12.43
N LEU A 76 -9.96 12.66 11.44
CA LEU A 76 -11.41 12.82 11.64
C LEU A 76 -12.12 11.47 11.79
N LEU A 77 -11.68 10.45 11.06
CA LEU A 77 -12.19 9.07 11.17
C LEU A 77 -11.96 8.51 12.56
N THR A 78 -10.74 8.64 13.10
CA THR A 78 -10.38 8.16 14.45
C THR A 78 -11.13 8.90 15.56
N GLN A 79 -11.59 10.12 15.29
CA GLN A 79 -12.44 10.91 16.19
C GLN A 79 -13.95 10.70 15.96
N GLU A 80 -14.32 9.76 15.08
CA GLU A 80 -15.72 9.47 14.69
C GLU A 80 -16.47 10.68 14.09
N LYS A 81 -15.73 11.67 13.55
CA LYS A 81 -16.28 12.87 12.92
C LYS A 81 -16.61 12.62 11.44
N PHE A 82 -17.48 11.65 11.18
CA PHE A 82 -17.73 11.09 9.85
C PHE A 82 -18.17 12.11 8.80
N LEU A 83 -18.97 13.11 9.17
CA LEU A 83 -19.42 14.15 8.23
C LEU A 83 -18.24 15.00 7.72
N GLN A 84 -17.29 15.31 8.59
CA GLN A 84 -16.11 16.10 8.27
C GLN A 84 -15.11 15.25 7.49
N ALA A 85 -14.90 14.00 7.91
CA ALA A 85 -14.09 13.03 7.16
C ALA A 85 -14.63 12.86 5.73
N ASN A 86 -15.95 12.76 5.57
CA ASN A 86 -16.59 12.71 4.25
C ASN A 86 -16.24 13.92 3.38
N SER A 87 -16.29 15.13 3.96
CA SER A 87 -15.95 16.36 3.23
C SER A 87 -14.49 16.35 2.73
N GLU A 88 -13.57 15.90 3.58
CA GLU A 88 -12.15 15.74 3.22
C GLU A 88 -11.97 14.73 2.09
N LEU A 89 -12.57 13.53 2.21
CA LEU A 89 -12.44 12.49 1.20
C LEU A 89 -13.09 12.87 -0.14
N GLU A 90 -14.22 13.59 -0.12
CA GLU A 90 -14.82 14.17 -1.33
C GLU A 90 -13.88 15.20 -1.98
N ARG A 91 -13.10 15.96 -1.18
CA ARG A 91 -12.08 16.87 -1.74
C ARG A 91 -10.97 16.07 -2.42
N ALA A 92 -10.49 15.00 -1.81
CA ALA A 92 -9.50 14.10 -2.43
C ALA A 92 -10.05 13.47 -3.72
N TYR A 93 -11.31 13.05 -3.73
CA TYR A 93 -11.98 12.44 -4.89
C TYR A 93 -12.16 13.39 -6.07
N ARG A 94 -12.30 14.69 -5.82
CA ARG A 94 -12.29 15.72 -6.88
C ARG A 94 -10.90 15.89 -7.51
N ILE A 95 -9.83 15.58 -6.79
CA ILE A 95 -8.44 15.67 -7.29
C ILE A 95 -8.08 14.42 -8.08
N THR A 96 -8.40 13.24 -7.57
CA THR A 96 -8.08 11.97 -8.23
C THR A 96 -9.17 10.92 -8.02
N LYS A 97 -9.36 10.09 -9.04
CA LYS A 97 -10.16 8.85 -9.00
C LYS A 97 -9.29 7.61 -9.23
N GLN A 98 -7.97 7.77 -9.21
CA GLN A 98 -6.96 6.77 -9.59
C GLN A 98 -5.99 6.52 -8.43
N ASP A 99 -6.51 6.39 -7.21
CA ASP A 99 -5.70 6.16 -6.01
C ASP A 99 -6.39 5.15 -5.08
N GLY A 100 -5.72 4.03 -4.80
CA GLY A 100 -6.25 2.94 -3.96
C GLY A 100 -6.42 3.36 -2.50
N ALA A 101 -5.50 4.18 -1.98
CA ALA A 101 -5.56 4.70 -0.62
C ALA A 101 -6.84 5.51 -0.39
N LEU A 102 -7.27 6.29 -1.39
CA LEU A 102 -8.51 7.05 -1.34
C LEU A 102 -9.75 6.12 -1.31
N TYR A 103 -9.81 5.13 -2.18
CA TYR A 103 -10.95 4.20 -2.18
C TYR A 103 -11.03 3.37 -0.90
N LEU A 104 -9.90 3.03 -0.29
CA LEU A 104 -9.87 2.38 1.02
C LEU A 104 -10.53 3.25 2.09
N ARG A 105 -10.19 4.55 2.19
CA ARG A 105 -10.84 5.46 3.16
C ARG A 105 -12.32 5.66 2.85
N LEU A 106 -12.71 5.78 1.59
CA LEU A 106 -14.12 5.92 1.21
C LEU A 106 -14.94 4.68 1.57
N ALA A 107 -14.41 3.48 1.30
CA ALA A 107 -15.04 2.23 1.68
C ALA A 107 -15.14 2.09 3.21
N HIS A 108 -14.04 2.38 3.92
CA HIS A 108 -13.99 2.33 5.39
C HIS A 108 -14.97 3.32 6.03
N LEU A 109 -14.98 4.57 5.58
CA LEU A 109 -15.91 5.58 6.08
C LEU A 109 -17.37 5.12 5.96
N ARG A 110 -17.75 4.56 4.80
CA ARG A 110 -19.11 4.06 4.57
C ARG A 110 -19.43 2.85 5.45
N TYR A 111 -18.46 1.95 5.63
CA TYR A 111 -18.59 0.83 6.56
C TYR A 111 -18.83 1.31 7.99
N LYS A 112 -18.03 2.26 8.50
CA LYS A 112 -18.21 2.89 9.84
C LYS A 112 -19.56 3.56 10.02
N GLN A 113 -20.15 4.06 8.93
CA GLN A 113 -21.49 4.68 8.93
C GLN A 113 -22.64 3.66 8.85
N GLY A 114 -22.35 2.36 8.70
CA GLY A 114 -23.36 1.32 8.44
C GLY A 114 -23.91 1.32 7.02
N LEU A 115 -23.28 2.05 6.10
CA LEU A 115 -23.64 2.17 4.69
C LEU A 115 -22.91 1.09 3.88
N PHE A 116 -23.26 -0.17 4.11
CA PHE A 116 -22.50 -1.32 3.61
C PHE A 116 -22.50 -1.44 2.09
N GLN A 117 -23.61 -1.12 1.42
CA GLN A 117 -23.69 -1.17 -0.06
C GLN A 117 -22.78 -0.12 -0.70
N GLU A 118 -22.73 1.08 -0.13
CA GLU A 118 -21.84 2.13 -0.58
C GLU A 118 -20.38 1.79 -0.29
N SER A 119 -20.11 1.16 0.86
CA SER A 119 -18.79 0.64 1.21
C SER A 119 -18.30 -0.36 0.16
N GLU A 120 -19.12 -1.38 -0.15
CA GLU A 120 -18.84 -2.38 -1.17
C GLU A 120 -18.64 -1.72 -2.55
N SER A 121 -19.47 -0.72 -2.89
CA SER A 121 -19.34 0.02 -4.15
C SER A 121 -18.00 0.73 -4.29
N PHE A 122 -17.55 1.43 -3.24
CA PHE A 122 -16.24 2.09 -3.25
C PHE A 122 -15.10 1.08 -3.25
N ALA A 123 -15.20 -0.01 -2.49
CA ALA A 123 -14.22 -1.08 -2.49
C ALA A 123 -14.05 -1.70 -3.88
N SER A 124 -15.17 -2.03 -4.53
CA SER A 124 -15.21 -2.55 -5.89
C SER A 124 -14.57 -1.59 -6.90
N LYS A 125 -14.86 -0.28 -6.81
CA LYS A 125 -14.22 0.73 -7.67
C LYS A 125 -12.71 0.79 -7.45
N GLY A 126 -12.25 0.72 -6.20
CA GLY A 126 -10.83 0.64 -5.88
C GLY A 126 -10.14 -0.56 -6.52
N LEU A 127 -10.80 -1.73 -6.52
CA LEU A 127 -10.25 -2.96 -7.11
C LEU A 127 -10.12 -2.92 -8.65
N LEU A 128 -10.86 -2.04 -9.32
CA LEU A 128 -10.75 -1.81 -10.77
C LEU A 128 -9.52 -0.97 -11.15
N LEU A 129 -8.82 -0.37 -10.17
CA LEU A 129 -7.62 0.39 -10.44
C LEU A 129 -6.48 -0.52 -10.90
N SER A 130 -5.75 -0.07 -11.91
CA SER A 130 -4.63 -0.82 -12.49
C SER A 130 -3.40 -0.86 -11.58
N ASN A 131 -3.20 0.16 -10.75
CA ASN A 131 -1.98 0.37 -9.97
C ASN A 131 -2.25 0.38 -8.45
N ILE A 132 -2.84 -0.69 -7.94
CA ILE A 132 -2.98 -0.95 -6.50
C ILE A 132 -2.10 -2.12 -6.08
N SER A 133 -1.47 -1.99 -4.91
CA SER A 133 -0.65 -3.03 -4.31
C SER A 133 -1.48 -4.26 -3.92
N SER A 134 -0.81 -5.39 -3.74
CA SER A 134 -1.46 -6.62 -3.23
C SER A 134 -2.09 -6.42 -1.86
N TRP A 135 -1.51 -5.55 -1.02
CA TRP A 135 -2.04 -5.24 0.30
C TRP A 135 -3.31 -4.40 0.22
N GLU A 136 -3.33 -3.35 -0.61
CA GLU A 136 -4.55 -2.58 -0.88
C GLU A 136 -5.66 -3.45 -1.45
N ARG A 137 -5.32 -4.38 -2.37
CA ARG A 137 -6.29 -5.36 -2.88
C ARG A 137 -6.88 -6.20 -1.77
N LEU A 138 -6.06 -6.72 -0.86
CA LEU A 138 -6.53 -7.51 0.28
C LEU A 138 -7.47 -6.71 1.17
N LEU A 139 -7.08 -5.49 1.55
CA LEU A 139 -7.86 -4.60 2.41
C LEU A 139 -9.21 -4.23 1.76
N LEU A 140 -9.24 -3.91 0.46
CA LEU A 140 -10.48 -3.62 -0.25
C LEU A 140 -11.42 -4.84 -0.27
N ASN A 141 -10.89 -6.05 -0.41
CA ASN A 141 -11.70 -7.28 -0.43
C ASN A 141 -12.39 -7.58 0.91
N VAL A 142 -11.92 -7.01 2.03
CA VAL A 142 -12.61 -7.15 3.33
C VAL A 142 -14.04 -6.63 3.24
N TYR A 143 -14.26 -5.53 2.50
CA TYR A 143 -15.58 -4.91 2.35
C TYR A 143 -16.52 -5.61 1.37
N LEU A 144 -16.02 -6.60 0.62
CA LEU A 144 -16.85 -7.38 -0.32
C LEU A 144 -17.47 -8.62 0.32
N LYS A 145 -17.11 -8.93 1.57
CA LYS A 145 -17.56 -10.14 2.28
C LYS A 145 -18.80 -9.92 3.16
N ASN A 146 -19.45 -8.76 3.04
CA ASN A 146 -20.61 -8.39 3.85
C ASN A 146 -21.92 -8.96 3.32
#